data_AF-Q10W82-F1
#
_entry.id   AF-Q10W82-F1
#
_cell.length_a   1.000
_cell.length_b   1.000
_cell.length_c   1.000
_cell.angle_alpha   90.00
_cell.angle_beta   90.00
_cell.angle_gamma   90.00
#
_symmetry.space_group_name_H-M   'P 1'
#
loop_
_entity.id
_entity.type
_entity.pdbx_description
1 polymer ?
#
loop_
_entity_poly.entity_id
_entity_poly.type
_entity_poly.pdbx_seq_one_letter_code
_entity_poly.pdbx_strand_id
1 'polypeptide(L)'
;MLGNVPFNIPNTTNNIWHSHHAGGPNLRMLTVDVGLFGVTEVHTLINTYWGKTAGLASIEFHGSDDAYYKKTLYGNSDIRDYNQYYWTNNVNNTTTVKVFSDPYGLIGTEDRLDKQLINLPVTFNDEELSTIVFKDWGSTGYQRIFVSGITAGIAAENTEQNSIPESSNILALISVIGLSPIFLKKR
;
A
#
# COMPACT_ATOMS: atom_id res chain seq x y z
N MET A 1 11.17 -4.14 10.75
CA MET A 1 10.37 -3.89 9.53
C MET A 1 9.09 -4.71 9.60
N LEU A 2 7.95 -4.17 9.17
CA LEU A 2 6.66 -4.85 9.24
C LEU A 2 6.41 -5.56 7.90
N GLY A 3 6.69 -6.87 7.85
CA GLY A 3 6.57 -7.67 6.63
C GLY A 3 7.50 -7.24 5.50
N ASN A 4 8.74 -6.86 5.82
CA ASN A 4 9.76 -6.35 4.90
C ASN A 4 9.36 -5.08 4.11
N VAL A 5 8.33 -4.36 4.56
CA VAL A 5 7.91 -3.06 4.00
C VAL A 5 8.33 -1.93 4.96
N PRO A 6 8.90 -0.82 4.44
CA PRO A 6 9.30 0.33 5.25
C PRO A 6 8.10 1.25 5.54
N PHE A 7 7.39 0.99 6.63
CA PHE A 7 6.37 1.93 7.13
C PHE A 7 7.02 3.02 7.98
N ASN A 8 6.73 4.28 7.67
CA ASN A 8 7.04 5.40 8.55
C ASN A 8 5.93 5.54 9.59
N ILE A 9 6.22 5.14 10.83
CA ILE A 9 5.30 5.27 11.98
C ILE A 9 5.82 6.43 12.83
N PRO A 10 5.15 7.59 12.85
CA PRO A 10 5.59 8.73 13.64
C PRO A 10 5.64 8.37 15.13
N ASN A 11 6.67 8.87 15.82
CA ASN A 11 6.82 8.77 17.29
C ASN A 11 5.94 9.80 18.01
N THR A 12 4.69 9.96 17.57
CA THR A 12 3.68 10.81 18.22
C THR A 12 2.67 9.94 18.98
N THR A 13 1.87 10.56 19.85
CA THR A 13 0.97 9.82 20.76
C THR A 13 -0.28 9.26 20.08
N ASN A 14 -0.63 9.71 18.86
CA ASN A 14 -1.73 9.15 18.09
C ASN A 14 -1.37 9.09 16.60
N ASN A 15 -1.04 7.90 16.13
CA ASN A 15 -0.64 7.60 14.76
C ASN A 15 -1.58 6.57 14.10
N ILE A 16 -2.77 6.37 14.67
CA ILE A 16 -3.77 5.42 14.15
C ILE A 16 -5.08 6.18 13.90
N TRP A 17 -5.63 6.00 12.70
CA TRP A 17 -7.02 6.37 12.46
C TRP A 17 -7.92 5.18 12.77
N HIS A 18 -8.93 5.37 13.62
CA HIS A 18 -9.87 4.31 13.98
C HIS A 18 -11.31 4.73 13.70
N SER A 19 -12.01 3.97 12.86
CA SER A 19 -13.38 4.30 12.43
C SER A 19 -14.41 4.27 13.56
N HIS A 20 -14.12 3.59 14.69
CA HIS A 20 -14.97 3.63 15.88
C HIS A 20 -14.95 5.00 16.56
N HIS A 21 -13.79 5.67 16.56
CA HIS A 21 -13.56 6.96 17.20
C HIS A 21 -13.66 8.14 16.21
N ALA A 22 -13.66 7.87 14.91
CA ALA A 22 -13.89 8.89 13.89
C ALA A 22 -15.25 9.58 14.09
N GLY A 23 -15.31 10.89 13.80
CA GLY A 23 -16.56 11.65 13.75
C GLY A 23 -17.37 11.39 12.47
N GLY A 24 -18.55 12.02 12.35
CA GLY A 24 -19.39 11.98 11.13
C GLY A 24 -20.48 10.89 11.08
N PRO A 25 -21.28 10.85 10.00
CA PRO A 25 -22.26 9.79 9.78
C PRO A 25 -21.57 8.48 9.37
N ASN A 26 -22.33 7.37 9.37
CA ASN A 26 -21.91 6.21 8.57
C ASN A 26 -22.19 6.54 7.09
N LEU A 27 -21.29 6.27 6.15
CA LEU A 27 -20.03 5.53 6.32
C LEU A 27 -18.89 6.40 6.91
N ARG A 28 -18.00 5.79 7.70
CA ARG A 28 -16.81 6.43 8.29
C ARG A 28 -15.66 6.42 7.30
N MET A 29 -15.10 7.60 7.03
CA MET A 29 -14.08 7.78 6.00
C MET A 29 -12.76 8.32 6.57
N LEU A 30 -11.67 7.82 5.99
CA LEU A 30 -10.36 8.45 6.04
C LEU A 30 -9.93 8.70 4.60
N THR A 31 -9.66 9.96 4.28
CA THR A 31 -9.03 10.36 3.01
C THR A 31 -7.59 10.71 3.29
N VAL A 32 -6.68 10.17 2.48
CA VAL A 32 -5.25 10.44 2.53
C VAL A 32 -4.83 10.99 1.17
N ASP A 33 -4.33 12.21 1.17
CA ASP A 33 -3.70 12.81 -0.01
C ASP A 33 -2.31 12.18 -0.20
N VAL A 34 -1.99 11.80 -1.44
CA VAL A 34 -0.77 11.03 -1.77
C VAL A 34 0.15 11.83 -2.69
N GLY A 35 -0.27 12.09 -3.93
CA GLY A 35 0.52 12.86 -4.92
C GLY A 35 1.79 12.12 -5.38
N LEU A 36 1.69 10.82 -5.66
CA LEU A 36 2.81 10.00 -6.13
C LEU A 36 2.53 9.48 -7.55
N PHE A 37 3.45 9.74 -8.48
CA PHE A 37 3.38 9.25 -9.85
C PHE A 37 3.82 7.78 -9.97
N GLY A 38 3.16 7.01 -10.84
CA GLY A 38 3.63 5.69 -11.24
C GLY A 38 3.54 4.62 -10.14
N VAL A 39 2.53 4.74 -9.26
CA VAL A 39 2.30 3.78 -8.17
C VAL A 39 1.77 2.47 -8.73
N THR A 40 2.48 1.38 -8.46
CA THR A 40 2.11 0.03 -8.93
C THR A 40 1.47 -0.82 -7.83
N GLU A 41 1.82 -0.54 -6.58
CA GLU A 41 1.27 -1.26 -5.43
C GLU A 41 1.14 -0.35 -4.21
N VAL A 42 0.20 -0.69 -3.33
CA VAL A 42 0.04 -0.06 -2.02
C VAL A 42 0.01 -1.13 -0.95
N HIS A 43 0.80 -0.91 0.09
CA HIS A 43 0.78 -1.65 1.32
C HIS A 43 0.06 -0.88 2.41
N THR A 44 -0.77 -1.57 3.19
CA THR A 44 -1.44 -0.98 4.35
C THR A 44 -1.23 -1.85 5.58
N LEU A 45 -1.36 -1.23 6.76
CA LEU A 45 -1.50 -1.91 8.04
C LEU A 45 -2.91 -1.63 8.57
N ILE A 46 -3.84 -2.49 8.18
CA ILE A 46 -5.25 -2.38 8.56
C ILE A 46 -5.75 -3.68 9.20
N ASN A 47 -6.49 -3.53 10.30
CA ASN A 47 -7.24 -4.59 10.94
C ASN A 47 -8.62 -4.07 11.33
N THR A 48 -9.51 -4.96 11.72
CA THR A 48 -10.75 -4.57 12.40
C THR A 48 -10.58 -4.60 13.91
N TYR A 49 -11.38 -3.81 14.62
CA TYR A 49 -11.57 -3.83 16.08
C TYR A 49 -12.69 -4.78 16.50
N TRP A 50 -13.66 -4.99 15.60
CA TRP A 50 -14.63 -6.07 15.59
C TRP A 50 -14.76 -6.48 14.12
N GLY A 51 -14.69 -7.77 13.82
CA GLY A 51 -14.64 -8.25 12.43
C GLY A 51 -15.84 -9.11 12.03
N LYS A 52 -16.37 -8.87 10.82
CA LYS A 52 -17.37 -9.73 10.17
C LYS A 52 -16.88 -10.20 8.82
N THR A 53 -17.37 -11.36 8.38
CA THR A 53 -17.01 -11.96 7.09
C THR A 53 -17.55 -11.15 5.90
N ALA A 54 -18.62 -10.37 6.11
CA ALA A 54 -19.16 -9.48 5.09
C ALA A 54 -18.15 -8.40 4.69
N GLY A 55 -18.16 -8.00 3.40
CA GLY A 55 -17.36 -6.88 2.91
C GLY A 55 -17.96 -5.56 3.34
N LEU A 56 -17.68 -5.12 4.58
CA LEU A 56 -18.21 -3.87 5.17
C LEU A 56 -17.18 -2.74 5.24
N ALA A 57 -16.06 -2.92 4.53
CA ALA A 57 -15.04 -1.90 4.35
C ALA A 57 -14.44 -1.99 2.94
N SER A 58 -13.91 -0.87 2.46
CA SER A 58 -13.14 -0.82 1.22
C SER A 58 -12.02 0.21 1.26
N ILE A 59 -11.06 0.03 0.36
CA ILE A 59 -10.02 1.01 0.03
C ILE A 59 -10.26 1.42 -1.42
N GLU A 60 -10.34 2.73 -1.65
CA GLU A 60 -10.46 3.31 -2.98
C GLU A 60 -9.21 4.11 -3.31
N PHE A 61 -8.78 4.04 -4.56
CA PHE A 61 -7.61 4.70 -5.11
C PHE A 61 -8.08 5.57 -6.26
N HIS A 62 -7.70 6.85 -6.25
CA HIS A 62 -8.10 7.83 -7.26
C HIS A 62 -6.85 8.43 -7.89
N GLY A 63 -6.77 8.32 -9.20
CA GLY A 63 -5.73 8.91 -10.03
C GLY A 63 -6.02 10.38 -10.36
N SER A 64 -5.03 11.05 -10.93
CA SER A 64 -5.14 12.44 -11.42
C SER A 64 -5.81 12.56 -12.80
N ASP A 65 -5.90 11.46 -13.56
CA ASP A 65 -6.43 11.34 -14.93
C ASP A 65 -7.48 10.22 -14.99
N ASP A 66 -8.46 10.28 -14.08
CA ASP A 66 -9.63 9.40 -13.99
C ASP A 66 -9.37 7.92 -13.66
N ALA A 67 -8.13 7.46 -13.40
CA ALA A 67 -7.97 6.09 -12.88
C ALA A 67 -8.67 5.93 -11.54
N TYR A 68 -9.35 4.79 -11.42
CA TYR A 68 -10.06 4.42 -10.22
C TYR A 68 -9.90 2.93 -9.96
N TYR A 69 -9.58 2.60 -8.71
CA TYR A 69 -9.60 1.21 -8.26
C TYR A 69 -10.23 1.12 -6.89
N LYS A 70 -11.04 0.06 -6.69
CA LYS A 70 -11.68 -0.23 -5.42
C LYS A 70 -11.39 -1.66 -4.99
N LYS A 71 -10.80 -1.79 -3.81
CA LYS A 71 -10.64 -3.06 -3.11
C LYS A 71 -11.64 -3.16 -1.96
N THR A 72 -12.66 -4.00 -2.12
CA THR A 72 -13.50 -4.43 -0.99
C THR A 72 -12.71 -5.36 -0.08
N LEU A 73 -12.85 -5.21 1.24
CA LEU A 73 -12.17 -6.02 2.25
C LEU A 73 -13.13 -7.00 2.89
N TYR A 74 -12.99 -8.30 2.59
CA TYR A 74 -13.80 -9.35 3.20
C TYR A 74 -13.14 -9.91 4.45
N GLY A 75 -13.90 -10.03 5.53
CA GLY A 75 -13.40 -10.64 6.76
C GLY A 75 -13.09 -12.12 6.60
N ASN A 76 -12.11 -12.63 7.33
CA ASN A 76 -11.55 -13.98 7.16
C ASN A 76 -10.82 -14.19 5.80
N SER A 77 -10.53 -13.12 5.06
CA SER A 77 -9.81 -13.16 3.79
C SER A 77 -8.83 -11.99 3.66
N ASP A 78 -9.35 -10.78 3.40
CA ASP A 78 -8.56 -9.57 3.16
C ASP A 78 -8.29 -8.78 4.45
N ILE A 79 -9.11 -9.00 5.47
CA ILE A 79 -8.98 -8.34 6.78
C ILE A 79 -9.51 -9.25 7.89
N ARG A 80 -9.04 -9.03 9.12
CA ARG A 80 -9.56 -9.71 10.31
C ARG A 80 -9.46 -8.83 11.54
N ASP A 81 -10.08 -9.31 12.62
CA ASP A 81 -9.97 -8.70 13.93
C ASP A 81 -8.53 -8.71 14.44
N TYR A 82 -8.09 -7.62 15.06
CA TYR A 82 -6.77 -7.52 15.64
C TYR A 82 -6.58 -8.58 16.74
N ASN A 83 -7.62 -8.78 17.56
CA ASN A 83 -7.57 -9.70 18.68
C ASN A 83 -7.99 -11.12 18.28
N GLN A 84 -7.21 -12.12 18.65
CA GLN A 84 -7.50 -13.52 18.36
C GLN A 84 -8.50 -14.11 19.35
N TYR A 85 -9.77 -13.71 19.22
CA TYR A 85 -10.85 -14.21 20.07
C TYR A 85 -12.11 -14.58 19.27
N TYR A 86 -13.20 -13.82 19.44
CA TYR A 86 -14.52 -14.22 18.94
C TYR A 86 -14.79 -13.85 17.47
N TRP A 87 -14.19 -12.78 16.96
CA TRP A 87 -14.50 -12.22 15.65
C TRP A 87 -13.71 -12.92 14.53
N THR A 88 -13.63 -12.32 13.34
CA THR A 88 -12.87 -12.91 12.23
C THR A 88 -11.40 -13.10 12.63
N ASN A 89 -10.86 -14.30 12.39
CA ASN A 89 -9.55 -14.73 12.89
C ASN A 89 -8.59 -15.17 11.79
N ASN A 90 -9.08 -15.37 10.58
CA ASN A 90 -8.29 -15.86 9.45
C ASN A 90 -7.95 -14.72 8.47
N VAL A 91 -6.89 -14.91 7.70
CA VAL A 91 -6.55 -14.10 6.52
C VAL A 91 -6.14 -15.05 5.41
N ASN A 92 -6.06 -14.55 4.18
CA ASN A 92 -5.75 -15.36 3.01
C ASN A 92 -4.29 -15.83 2.93
N ASN A 93 -3.39 -15.30 3.78
CA ASN A 93 -1.96 -15.61 3.82
C ASN A 93 -1.20 -15.42 2.48
N THR A 94 -1.78 -14.64 1.56
CA THR A 94 -1.18 -14.29 0.28
C THR A 94 -0.98 -12.79 0.23
N THR A 95 -2.04 -12.04 -0.09
CA THR A 95 -2.02 -10.58 -0.11
C THR A 95 -2.20 -9.97 1.28
N THR A 96 -2.71 -10.75 2.24
CA THR A 96 -2.88 -10.34 3.63
C THR A 96 -2.10 -11.27 4.55
N VAL A 97 -1.14 -10.73 5.29
CA VAL A 97 -0.22 -11.51 6.13
C VAL A 97 -0.04 -10.85 7.49
N LYS A 98 0.12 -11.67 8.54
CA LYS A 98 0.49 -11.19 9.88
C LYS A 98 1.91 -10.66 9.86
N VAL A 99 2.11 -9.44 10.34
CA VAL A 99 3.43 -8.78 10.39
C VAL A 99 3.87 -8.41 11.80
N PHE A 100 2.95 -8.45 12.76
CA PHE A 100 3.25 -8.34 14.17
C PHE A 100 2.24 -9.16 14.98
N SER A 101 2.70 -9.66 16.12
CA SER A 101 1.86 -10.31 17.12
C SER A 101 2.40 -10.07 18.52
N ASP A 102 1.49 -9.82 19.46
CA ASP A 102 1.73 -9.95 20.89
C ASP A 102 0.89 -11.12 21.43
N PRO A 103 1.51 -12.25 21.85
CA PRO A 103 0.77 -13.40 22.34
C PRO A 103 0.01 -13.14 23.65
N TYR A 104 0.33 -12.06 24.37
CA TYR A 104 -0.29 -11.67 25.64
C TYR A 104 -0.98 -10.31 25.52
N GLY A 105 -1.71 -10.10 24.42
CA GLY A 105 -2.49 -8.90 24.17
C GLY A 105 -3.47 -8.55 25.30
N LEU A 106 -4.17 -7.43 25.15
CA LEU A 106 -4.84 -6.74 26.27
C LEU A 106 -5.73 -7.62 27.16
N ILE A 107 -6.36 -8.65 26.59
CA ILE A 107 -7.27 -9.57 27.29
C ILE A 107 -6.72 -11.00 27.44
N GLY A 108 -5.41 -11.18 27.31
CA GLY A 108 -4.73 -12.48 27.42
C GLY A 108 -4.84 -13.37 26.17
N THR A 109 -5.24 -12.79 25.03
CA THR A 109 -5.25 -13.44 23.71
C THR A 109 -4.30 -12.71 22.76
N GLU A 110 -3.92 -13.36 21.65
CA GLU A 110 -2.99 -12.78 20.69
C GLU A 110 -3.57 -11.48 20.07
N ASP A 111 -2.89 -10.35 20.25
CA ASP A 111 -3.13 -9.14 19.47
C ASP A 111 -2.25 -9.15 18.22
N ARG A 112 -2.81 -8.75 17.09
CA ARG A 112 -2.17 -8.91 15.77
C ARG A 112 -2.24 -7.62 14.98
N LEU A 113 -1.20 -7.41 14.18
CA LEU A 113 -1.23 -6.44 13.09
C LEU A 113 -0.93 -7.17 11.78
N ASP A 114 -1.81 -6.97 10.81
CA ASP A 114 -1.70 -7.53 9.48
C ASP A 114 -1.31 -6.45 8.47
N LYS A 115 -0.58 -6.88 7.45
CA LYS A 115 -0.27 -6.10 6.26
C LYS A 115 -1.10 -6.59 5.09
N GLN A 116 -1.65 -5.66 4.32
CA GLN A 116 -2.29 -5.94 3.04
C GLN A 116 -1.38 -5.44 1.91
N LEU A 117 -1.33 -6.20 0.82
CA LEU A 117 -0.78 -5.79 -0.47
C LEU A 117 -1.92 -5.60 -1.46
N ILE A 118 -1.97 -4.43 -2.08
CA ILE A 118 -2.92 -4.07 -3.11
C ILE A 118 -2.14 -3.70 -4.37
N ASN A 119 -2.20 -4.54 -5.39
CA ASN A 119 -1.67 -4.21 -6.71
C ASN A 119 -2.65 -3.24 -7.40
N LEU A 120 -2.16 -2.11 -7.86
CA LEU A 120 -2.97 -1.15 -8.61
C LEU A 120 -3.04 -1.56 -10.09
N PRO A 121 -4.16 -1.27 -10.79
CA PRO A 121 -4.22 -1.43 -12.23
C PRO A 121 -3.14 -0.60 -12.95
N VAL A 122 -2.70 -1.08 -14.11
CA VAL A 122 -1.66 -0.42 -14.92
C VAL A 122 -1.99 1.02 -15.33
N THR A 123 -3.26 1.42 -15.27
CA THR A 123 -3.70 2.81 -15.51
C THR A 123 -3.11 3.79 -14.50
N PHE A 124 -2.69 3.35 -13.31
CA PHE A 124 -2.02 4.22 -12.35
C PHE A 124 -0.51 4.43 -12.65
N ASN A 125 0.03 3.77 -13.69
CA ASN A 125 1.47 3.83 -13.99
C ASN A 125 1.88 5.12 -14.71
N ASP A 126 0.96 5.77 -15.44
CA ASP A 126 1.20 6.99 -16.22
C ASP A 126 0.51 8.23 -15.64
N GLU A 127 0.10 8.16 -14.38
CA GLU A 127 -0.52 9.27 -13.66
C GLU A 127 -0.16 9.28 -12.16
N GLU A 128 -0.59 10.32 -11.45
CA GLU A 128 -0.44 10.42 -10.00
C GLU A 128 -1.56 9.68 -9.28
N LEU A 129 -1.21 8.77 -8.37
CA LEU A 129 -2.13 8.38 -7.31
C LEU A 129 -2.37 9.61 -6.43
N SER A 130 -3.54 10.22 -6.61
CA SER A 130 -3.90 11.48 -5.98
C SER A 130 -4.38 11.26 -4.55
N THR A 131 -5.34 10.35 -4.36
CA THR A 131 -5.91 10.08 -3.04
C THR A 131 -6.17 8.59 -2.79
N ILE A 132 -6.07 8.20 -1.52
CA ILE A 132 -6.53 6.91 -1.00
C ILE A 132 -7.67 7.17 -0.02
N VAL A 133 -8.79 6.49 -0.21
CA VAL A 133 -9.99 6.63 0.64
C VAL A 133 -10.34 5.30 1.29
N PHE A 134 -10.22 5.24 2.62
CA PHE A 134 -10.72 4.12 3.41
C PHE A 134 -12.16 4.37 3.80
N LYS A 135 -13.00 3.36 3.61
CA LYS A 135 -14.44 3.42 3.86
C LYS A 135 -14.84 2.28 4.77
N ASP A 136 -15.61 2.60 5.82
CA ASP A 136 -16.20 1.63 6.74
C ASP A 136 -17.68 1.94 6.95
N TRP A 137 -18.54 0.98 6.64
CA TRP A 137 -19.99 1.11 6.84
C TRP A 137 -20.54 0.07 7.81
N GLY A 138 -19.69 -0.43 8.70
CA GLY A 138 -20.11 -1.30 9.80
C GLY A 138 -20.85 -0.52 10.90
N SER A 139 -20.86 -1.10 12.10
CA SER A 139 -21.36 -0.47 13.32
C SER A 139 -20.53 -0.87 14.54
N THR A 140 -20.66 -0.10 15.62
CA THR A 140 -20.06 -0.41 16.92
C THR A 140 -20.50 -1.80 17.40
N GLY A 141 -19.57 -2.62 17.88
CA GLY A 141 -19.84 -4.01 18.27
C GLY A 141 -20.15 -4.95 17.10
N TYR A 142 -19.88 -4.53 15.85
CA TYR A 142 -20.13 -5.35 14.66
C TYR A 142 -18.95 -5.32 13.71
N GLN A 143 -18.66 -4.16 13.10
CA GLN A 143 -17.48 -3.96 12.28
C GLN A 143 -16.95 -2.53 12.38
N ARG A 144 -15.66 -2.40 12.70
CA ARG A 144 -14.89 -1.15 12.64
C ARG A 144 -13.45 -1.42 12.26
N ILE A 145 -12.92 -0.74 11.24
CA ILE A 145 -11.49 -0.76 10.90
C ILE A 145 -10.66 0.24 11.70
N PHE A 146 -9.35 -0.01 11.75
CA PHE A 146 -8.35 0.99 12.05
C PHE A 146 -7.18 0.89 11.08
N VAL A 147 -6.60 2.04 10.72
CA VAL A 147 -5.48 2.18 9.78
C VAL A 147 -4.30 2.74 10.56
N SER A 148 -3.19 1.99 10.56
CA SER A 148 -1.97 2.35 11.32
C SER A 148 -0.77 2.66 10.43
N GLY A 149 -0.84 2.35 9.13
CA GLY A 149 0.24 2.65 8.19
C GLY A 149 -0.16 2.42 6.75
N ILE A 150 0.46 3.20 5.86
CA ILE A 150 0.30 3.14 4.41
C ILE A 150 1.69 3.33 3.80
N THR A 151 2.03 2.58 2.76
CA THR A 151 3.27 2.73 1.99
C THR A 151 2.97 2.39 0.53
N ALA A 152 3.44 3.22 -0.41
CA ALA A 152 3.26 2.99 -1.83
C ALA A 152 4.56 2.47 -2.45
N GLY A 153 4.46 1.47 -3.32
CA GLY A 153 5.51 1.03 -4.22
C GLY A 153 5.32 1.68 -5.58
N ILE A 154 6.32 2.43 -6.03
CA ILE A 154 6.38 2.96 -7.39
C ILE A 154 7.09 1.96 -8.29
N ALA A 155 6.73 1.91 -9.57
CA ALA A 155 7.60 1.26 -10.54
C ALA A 155 8.99 1.90 -10.40
N ALA A 156 10.02 1.09 -10.17
CA ALA A 156 11.38 1.62 -10.23
C ALA A 156 11.51 2.30 -11.60
N GLU A 157 11.93 3.57 -11.62
CA GLU A 157 12.47 4.10 -12.86
C GLU A 157 13.56 3.11 -13.29
N ASN A 158 13.48 2.62 -14.52
CA ASN A 158 14.56 1.86 -15.14
C ASN A 158 15.79 2.78 -15.26
N THR A 159 16.42 3.11 -14.14
CA THR A 159 17.77 3.61 -14.05
C THR A 159 18.68 2.39 -14.11
N GLU A 160 18.61 1.66 -15.23
CA GLU A 160 19.85 1.13 -15.78
C GLU A 160 20.69 2.35 -16.12
N GLN A 161 21.40 2.84 -15.10
CA GLN A 161 22.54 3.68 -15.28
C GLN A 161 23.52 2.83 -16.09
N ASN A 162 23.48 2.98 -17.41
CA ASN A 162 24.60 2.74 -18.30
C ASN A 162 25.75 3.59 -17.75
N SER A 163 26.44 3.08 -16.74
CA SER A 163 27.73 3.54 -16.34
C SER A 163 28.62 3.26 -17.54
N ILE A 164 28.77 4.27 -18.39
CA ILE A 164 29.87 4.33 -19.34
C ILE A 164 31.12 4.16 -18.45
N PRO A 165 31.91 3.09 -18.60
CA PRO A 165 33.13 2.96 -17.83
C PRO A 165 34.01 4.16 -18.20
N GLU A 166 34.42 4.94 -17.20
CA GLU A 166 35.33 6.07 -17.43
C GLU A 166 36.59 5.57 -18.13
N SER A 167 37.02 6.32 -19.14
CA SER A 167 38.09 6.00 -20.08
C SER A 167 39.42 5.83 -19.38
N SER A 168 39.76 4.61 -19.01
CA SER A 168 41.12 4.19 -18.66
C SER A 168 41.50 3.00 -19.53
N ASN A 169 41.69 3.25 -20.83
CA ASN A 169 42.59 2.54 -21.75
C ASN A 169 42.40 3.07 -23.17
N ILE A 170 42.90 4.28 -23.43
CA ILE A 170 43.27 4.69 -24.78
C ILE A 170 44.61 4.03 -25.08
N LEU A 171 44.65 3.00 -25.95
CA LEU A 171 45.65 2.87 -27.02
C LEU A 171 45.38 1.65 -27.94
N ALA A 172 45.37 1.95 -29.26
CA ALA A 172 45.47 1.06 -30.43
C ALA A 172 44.24 0.20 -30.79
N LEU A 173 43.74 0.11 -32.03
CA LEU A 173 44.32 0.38 -33.35
C LEU A 173 43.21 0.70 -34.38
N ILE A 174 43.59 1.49 -35.39
CA ILE A 174 42.83 2.02 -36.52
C ILE A 174 42.31 0.92 -37.49
N SER A 175 41.05 1.02 -37.93
CA SER A 175 40.71 0.87 -39.35
C SER A 175 39.44 1.66 -39.71
N VAL A 176 39.65 2.62 -40.61
CA VAL A 176 38.68 3.52 -41.26
C VAL A 176 37.79 2.76 -42.25
N ILE A 177 36.51 3.16 -42.34
CA ILE A 177 35.60 3.31 -43.49
C ILE A 177 34.19 3.40 -42.85
N GLY A 178 33.33 4.40 -43.00
CA GLY A 178 33.27 5.62 -43.79
C GLY A 178 31.82 6.15 -43.70
N LEU A 179 31.68 7.48 -43.65
CA LEU A 179 30.49 8.31 -43.94
C LEU A 179 29.38 8.47 -42.86
N SER A 180 29.38 9.68 -42.28
CA SER A 180 28.35 10.37 -41.48
C SER A 180 27.16 10.87 -42.36
N PRO A 181 26.24 11.72 -41.85
CA PRO A 181 25.39 11.70 -40.64
C PRO A 181 23.90 11.99 -40.98
N ILE A 182 22.96 11.94 -40.02
CA ILE A 182 21.95 13.01 -39.75
C ILE A 182 20.96 12.66 -38.61
N PHE A 183 21.14 13.42 -37.53
CA PHE A 183 20.31 13.90 -36.42
C PHE A 183 19.04 13.20 -35.88
N LEU A 184 19.13 12.95 -34.56
CA LEU A 184 18.24 13.27 -33.44
C LEU A 184 16.73 12.95 -33.53
N LYS A 185 16.27 12.16 -32.56
CA LYS A 185 15.07 12.54 -31.79
C LYS A 185 15.16 12.05 -30.35
N LYS A 186 15.03 12.99 -29.41
CA LYS A 186 14.64 12.71 -28.02
C LYS A 186 13.15 12.37 -28.00
N ARG A 187 12.78 11.32 -27.28
CA ARG A 187 11.96 11.45 -26.07
C ARG A 187 12.58 10.53 -25.03
#